data_AF-A0A382SGB6-F1
#
_entry.id   AF-A0A382SGB6-F1
#
_cell.length_a   1.000
_cell.length_b   1.000
_cell.length_c   1.000
_cell.angle_alpha   90.00
_cell.angle_beta   90.00
_cell.angle_gamma   90.00
#
_symmetry.space_group_name_H-M   'P 1'
#
loop_
_entity.id
_entity.type
_entity.pdbx_description
1 polymer ?
#
loop_
_entity_poly.entity_id
_entity_poly.type
_entity_poly.pdbx_seq_one_letter_code
_entity_poly.pdbx_strand_id
1 'polypeptide(L)'
;MGYVFNHLATLVCGVFASVLTLLWPMFVEYAEVLDVVFILAVPIMWFLTAVCFVAQRSADYMHGDHKPSKKPSKKLSKKIVYTADGKIAG
;
A
#
# COMPACT_ATOMS: atom_id res chain seq x y z
N MET A 1 5.63 -3.88 9.42
CA MET A 1 5.48 -2.90 8.31
C MET A 1 4.39 -1.91 8.71
N GLY A 2 4.42 -0.67 8.21
CA GLY A 2 3.56 0.43 8.68
C GLY A 2 2.06 0.14 8.62
N TYR A 3 1.26 1.01 9.23
CA TYR A 3 -0.18 0.85 9.57
C TYR A 3 -1.12 0.40 8.41
N VAL A 4 -0.65 0.39 7.16
CA VAL A 4 -1.40 0.10 5.94
C VAL A 4 -0.75 -0.97 5.04
N PHE A 5 0.07 -1.86 5.63
CA PHE A 5 0.55 -3.15 5.07
C PHE A 5 0.38 -3.32 3.56
N ASN A 6 1.42 -3.01 2.77
CA ASN A 6 1.54 -3.19 1.30
C ASN A 6 0.39 -2.64 0.43
N HIS A 7 -0.71 -2.14 1.02
CA HIS A 7 -1.93 -1.74 0.35
C HIS A 7 -1.97 -0.24 0.03
N LEU A 8 -0.88 0.47 0.33
CA LEU A 8 -0.79 1.92 0.25
C LEU A 8 -1.12 2.45 -1.16
N ALA A 9 -0.62 1.80 -2.22
CA ALA A 9 -0.92 2.26 -3.58
C ALA A 9 -2.40 2.07 -3.95
N THR A 10 -3.06 0.98 -3.52
CA THR A 10 -4.50 0.83 -3.73
C THR A 10 -5.29 1.88 -2.96
N LEU A 11 -4.87 2.20 -1.73
CA LEU A 11 -5.53 3.24 -0.93
C LEU A 11 -5.41 4.60 -1.62
N VAL A 12 -4.20 4.99 -2.04
CA VAL A 12 -3.98 6.27 -2.71
C VAL A 12 -4.75 6.35 -4.04
N CYS A 13 -4.69 5.31 -4.87
CA CYS A 13 -5.45 5.27 -6.12
C CYS A 13 -6.96 5.30 -5.89
N GLY A 14 -7.47 4.56 -4.90
CA GLY A 14 -8.89 4.53 -4.58
C GLY A 14 -9.41 5.86 -4.02
N VAL A 15 -8.64 6.53 -3.15
CA VAL A 15 -8.99 7.88 -2.66
C VAL A 15 -9.02 8.86 -3.81
N PHE A 16 -8.03 8.84 -4.69
CA PHE A 16 -7.98 9.73 -5.85
C PHE A 16 -9.15 9.47 -6.82
N ALA A 17 -9.46 8.20 -7.12
CA ALA A 17 -10.61 7.82 -7.95
C ALA A 17 -11.94 8.32 -7.33
N SER A 18 -12.08 8.21 -6.01
CA SER A 18 -13.25 8.68 -5.27
C SER A 18 -13.39 10.20 -5.37
N VAL A 19 -12.29 10.95 -5.20
CA VAL A 19 -12.29 12.41 -5.34
C VAL A 19 -12.72 12.82 -6.75
N LEU A 20 -12.15 12.22 -7.80
CA LEU A 20 -12.55 12.53 -9.17
C LEU A 20 -14.03 12.22 -9.44
N THR A 21 -14.54 11.11 -8.89
CA THR A 21 -15.95 10.72 -9.05
C THR A 21 -16.89 11.72 -8.36
N LEU A 22 -16.54 12.20 -7.16
CA LEU A 22 -17.33 13.20 -6.43
C LEU A 22 -17.23 14.60 -7.04
N LEU A 23 -16.10 14.91 -7.66
CA LEU A 23 -15.83 16.22 -8.26
C LEU A 23 -16.49 16.37 -9.63
N TRP A 24 -16.75 15.26 -10.33
CA TRP A 24 -17.42 15.23 -11.64
C TRP A 24 -18.77 15.97 -11.67
N PRO A 25 -19.78 15.68 -10.82
CA PRO A 25 -21.06 16.38 -10.89
C PRO A 25 -20.95 17.89 -10.62
N MET A 26 -19.87 18.37 -9.99
CA MET A 26 -19.65 19.80 -9.77
C MET A 26 -19.11 20.51 -11.02
N PHE A 27 -18.39 19.80 -11.90
CA PHE A 27 -17.77 20.38 -13.10
C PHE A 27 -18.46 20.02 -14.42
N VAL A 28 -19.40 19.08 -14.42
CA VAL A 28 -20.12 18.64 -15.62
C VAL A 28 -20.85 19.80 -16.33
N GLU A 29 -21.39 20.76 -15.58
CA GLU A 29 -22.09 21.93 -16.13
C GLU A 29 -21.18 23.15 -16.38
N TYR A 30 -19.91 23.11 -15.94
CA TYR A 30 -19.00 24.25 -16.06
C TYR A 30 -18.37 24.34 -17.46
N ALA A 31 -17.94 23.20 -18.02
CA ALA A 31 -17.38 23.13 -19.36
C ALA A 31 -17.45 21.71 -19.92
N GLU A 32 -17.93 21.56 -21.16
CA GLU A 32 -18.02 20.26 -21.86
C GLU A 32 -16.67 19.53 -21.95
N VAL A 33 -15.56 20.28 -22.07
CA VAL A 33 -14.21 19.69 -22.09
C VAL A 33 -13.87 18.97 -20.78
N LEU A 34 -14.37 19.46 -19.64
CA LEU A 34 -14.14 18.81 -18.35
C LEU A 34 -14.93 17.51 -18.25
N ASP A 35 -16.17 17.48 -18.77
CA ASP A 35 -16.97 16.26 -18.79
C ASP A 35 -16.27 15.12 -19.57
N VAL A 36 -15.70 15.43 -20.74
CA VAL A 36 -14.90 14.47 -21.52
C VAL A 36 -13.67 13.99 -20.72
N VAL A 37 -12.99 14.89 -19.99
CA VAL A 37 -11.86 14.51 -19.13
C VAL A 37 -12.31 13.58 -18.00
N PHE A 38 -13.44 13.85 -17.35
CA PHE A 38 -13.97 12.99 -16.27
C PHE A 38 -14.44 11.62 -16.79
N ILE A 39 -15.10 11.58 -17.95
CA ILE A 39 -15.50 10.33 -18.65
C ILE A 39 -14.31 9.41 -18.88
N LEU A 40 -13.13 9.95 -19.19
CA LEU A 40 -11.93 9.15 -19.40
C LEU A 40 -11.18 8.87 -18.09
N ALA A 41 -10.98 9.90 -17.25
CA ALA A 41 -10.16 9.81 -16.06
C ALA A 41 -10.76 8.90 -14.98
N VAL A 42 -12.07 9.00 -14.73
CA VAL A 42 -12.76 8.23 -13.68
C VAL A 42 -12.64 6.71 -13.89
N PRO A 43 -13.03 6.14 -15.04
CA PRO A 43 -12.91 4.69 -15.25
C PRO A 43 -11.45 4.21 -15.27
N ILE A 44 -10.52 4.99 -15.83
CA ILE A 44 -9.09 4.64 -15.84
C ILE A 44 -8.53 4.58 -14.41
N MET A 45 -8.90 5.52 -13.54
CA MET A 45 -8.46 5.52 -12.15
C MET A 45 -9.05 4.36 -11.34
N TRP A 46 -10.31 3.99 -11.58
CA TRP A 46 -10.92 2.80 -10.98
C TRP A 46 -10.25 1.51 -11.48
N PHE A 47 -9.90 1.45 -12.77
CA PHE A 47 -9.14 0.34 -13.35
C PHE A 47 -7.75 0.22 -12.70
N LEU A 48 -6.99 1.31 -12.60
CA LEU A 48 -5.69 1.34 -11.91
C LEU A 48 -5.81 0.90 -10.45
N THR A 49 -6.86 1.34 -9.76
CA THR A 49 -7.15 0.90 -8.37
C THR A 49 -7.31 -0.62 -8.29
N ALA A 50 -8.07 -1.22 -9.20
CA ALA A 50 -8.23 -2.67 -9.27
C ALA A 50 -6.91 -3.40 -9.57
N VAL A 51 -6.11 -2.88 -10.51
CA VAL A 51 -4.80 -3.45 -10.85
C VAL A 51 -3.84 -3.36 -9.65
N CYS A 52 -3.77 -2.22 -8.97
CA CYS A 52 -2.97 -2.05 -7.76
C CYS A 52 -3.41 -3.02 -6.65
N PHE A 53 -4.72 -3.26 -6.50
CA PHE A 53 -5.25 -4.20 -5.52
C PHE A 53 -4.78 -5.63 -5.79
N VAL A 54 -4.93 -6.09 -7.05
CA VAL A 54 -4.50 -7.43 -7.46
C VAL A 54 -2.98 -7.59 -7.35
N ALA A 55 -2.21 -6.58 -7.77
CA ALA A 55 -0.75 -6.61 -7.70
C ALA A 55 -0.25 -6.70 -6.26
N GLN A 56 -0.78 -5.89 -5.35
CA GLN A 56 -0.40 -5.91 -3.93
C GLN A 56 -0.76 -7.25 -3.28
N ARG A 57 -1.95 -7.75 -3.59
CA ARG A 57 -2.41 -9.05 -3.10
C ARG A 57 -1.54 -10.20 -3.62
N SER A 58 -1.12 -10.17 -4.88
CA SER A 58 -0.20 -11.17 -5.45
C SER A 58 1.17 -11.17 -4.78
N ALA A 59 1.72 -9.99 -4.49
CA ALA A 59 2.99 -9.86 -3.76
C ALA A 59 2.89 -10.43 -2.33
N ASP A 60 1.77 -10.17 -1.64
CA ASP A 60 1.51 -10.74 -0.32
C ASP A 60 1.39 -12.27 -0.35
N TYR A 61 0.78 -12.85 -1.40
CA TYR A 61 0.71 -14.30 -1.59
C TYR A 61 2.08 -14.92 -1.90
N MET A 62 2.88 -14.32 -2.78
CA MET A 62 4.19 -14.86 -3.17
C MET A 62 5.26 -14.73 -2.07
N HIS A 63 5.11 -13.74 -1.17
CA HIS A 63 5.99 -13.60 -0.01
C HIS A 63 5.52 -14.38 1.23
N GLY A 64 4.34 -15.00 1.19
CA GLY A 64 3.80 -15.83 2.28
C GLY A 64 4.31 -17.28 2.29
N ASP A 65 4.82 -17.81 1.17
CA ASP A 65 5.17 -19.23 1.00
C ASP A 65 6.67 -19.56 1.09
N HIS A 66 7.51 -18.55 1.31
CA HIS A 66 8.87 -18.78 1.76
C HIS A 66 8.89 -18.77 3.28
N LYS A 67 8.86 -19.96 3.88
CA LYS A 67 9.40 -20.17 5.24
C LYS A 67 10.68 -19.33 5.37
N PRO A 68 10.72 -18.26 6.17
CA PRO A 68 12.00 -17.85 6.70
C PRO A 68 12.35 -18.96 7.69
N SER A 69 13.31 -19.79 7.33
CA SER A 69 14.06 -20.54 8.32
C SER A 69 14.39 -19.58 9.46
N LYS A 70 13.72 -19.81 10.60
CA LYS A 70 13.94 -19.22 11.92
C LYS A 70 14.82 -17.97 11.93
N LYS A 71 14.20 -16.78 11.88
CA LYS A 71 14.74 -15.64 12.64
C LYS A 71 13.62 -15.08 13.50
N PRO A 72 13.62 -15.32 14.82
CA PRO A 72 12.71 -14.61 15.68
C PRO A 72 13.11 -13.13 15.60
N SER A 73 12.18 -12.29 15.17
CA SER A 73 12.24 -10.85 15.41
C SER A 73 12.28 -10.65 16.93
N LYS A 74 13.47 -10.73 17.53
CA LYS A 74 13.74 -10.16 18.85
C LYS A 74 13.75 -8.64 18.70
N LYS A 75 12.56 -8.05 18.59
CA LYS A 75 12.31 -6.76 19.24
C LYS A 75 12.08 -7.07 20.73
N LEU A 76 13.18 -7.28 21.45
CA LEU A 76 13.20 -7.08 22.89
C LEU A 76 14.46 -6.27 23.17
N SER A 77 14.26 -5.01 23.54
CA SER A 77 15.25 -4.14 24.12
C SER A 77 16.01 -4.86 25.24
N LYS A 78 17.21 -5.36 24.94
CA LYS A 78 18.28 -5.52 25.92
C LYS A 78 19.58 -5.43 25.16
N LYS A 79 20.32 -4.35 25.39
CA LYS A 79 21.67 -4.13 24.88
C LYS A 79 22.55 -5.26 25.43
N ILE A 80 22.78 -6.31 24.64
CA ILE A 80 23.72 -7.38 24.99
C ILE A 80 25.10 -6.83 24.67
N VAL A 81 25.87 -6.46 25.70
CA VAL A 81 27.29 -6.16 25.58
C VAL A 81 28.04 -7.49 25.66
N TYR A 82 28.80 -7.81 24.61
CA TYR A 82 29.65 -8.99 24.59
C TYR A 82 31.01 -8.63 25.18
N THR A 83 31.36 -9.20 26.33
CA THR A 83 32.75 -9.26 26.80
C THR A 83 33.52 -10.28 25.95
N ALA A 84 34.81 -10.01 25.69
CA ALA A 84 35.67 -10.80 24.79
C ALA A 84 35.75 -12.30 25.15
N ASP A 85 35.35 -12.68 26.36
CA ASP A 85 35.35 -14.05 26.88
C ASP A 85 34.03 -14.82 26.67
N GLY A 86 33.09 -14.28 25.88
CA GLY A 86 31.92 -15.03 25.38
C GLY A 86 30.83 -15.36 26.40
N LYS A 87 30.87 -14.82 27.62
CA LYS A 87 29.78 -14.94 28.61
C LYS A 87 28.84 -13.74 28.54
N ILE A 88 27.54 -14.01 28.45
CA ILE A 88 26.47 -13.03 28.60
C ILE A 88 26.37 -12.63 30.07
N ALA A 89 26.69 -11.38 30.41
CA ALA A 89 26.48 -10.83 31.74
C ALA A 89 24.97 -10.72 32.01
N GLY A 90 24.48 -11.53 32.95
CA GLY A 90 23.10 -11.50 33.45
C GLY A 90 22.91 -10.42 34.50
#